data_AF-A0A3D5UXS6-F1
#
_entry.id   AF-A0A3D5UXS6-F1
#
_cell.length_a   1.000
_cell.length_b   1.000
_cell.length_c   1.000
_cell.angle_alpha   90.00
_cell.angle_beta   90.00
_cell.angle_gamma   90.00
#
_symmetry.space_group_name_H-M   'P 1'
#
loop_
_entity.id
_entity.type
_entity.pdbx_description
1 polymer ?
#
loop_
_entity_poly.entity_id
_entity_poly.type
_entity_poly.pdbx_seq_one_letter_code
_entity_poly.pdbx_strand_id
1 'polypeptide(L)'
;IAKGASADLDETRALRDDARKLIAGLQAKYAEETGISALKVRHNNVLGYYIEVPPRHGEKLVQPPFSETYIHRQTMANAMRFTTTELAGLASRIAEAAGRALEIELALFDD
;
A
#
# COMPACT_ATOMS: atom_id res chain seq x y z
N ILE A 1 -24.40 -10.41 6.70
CA ILE A 1 -24.36 -11.14 5.41
C ILE A 1 -23.24 -12.17 5.52
N ALA A 2 -23.58 -13.46 5.48
CA ALA A 2 -22.66 -14.57 5.73
C ALA A 2 -21.70 -14.81 4.54
N LYS A 3 -20.58 -15.52 4.79
CA LYS A 3 -19.74 -16.11 3.72
C LYS A 3 -20.61 -17.03 2.85
N GLY A 4 -20.47 -16.97 1.53
CA GLY A 4 -21.21 -17.82 0.58
C GLY A 4 -22.54 -17.27 0.07
N ALA A 5 -22.82 -15.97 0.24
CA ALA A 5 -24.05 -15.35 -0.29
C ALA A 5 -23.93 -14.81 -1.73
N SER A 6 -22.70 -14.60 -2.21
CA SER A 6 -22.35 -14.24 -3.60
C SER A 6 -20.87 -14.62 -3.78
N ALA A 7 -20.56 -15.39 -4.82
CA ALA A 7 -19.19 -15.83 -5.11
C ALA A 7 -18.27 -14.62 -5.35
N ASP A 8 -18.80 -13.61 -6.04
CA ASP A 8 -18.12 -12.35 -6.38
C ASP A 8 -17.65 -11.62 -5.12
N LEU A 9 -18.54 -11.47 -4.13
CA LEU A 9 -18.21 -10.77 -2.89
C LEU A 9 -17.09 -11.47 -2.10
N ASP A 10 -17.02 -12.80 -2.16
CA ASP A 10 -15.98 -13.57 -1.48
C ASP A 10 -14.63 -13.49 -2.23
N GLU A 11 -14.64 -13.38 -3.57
CA GLU A 11 -13.45 -13.16 -4.38
C GLU A 11 -12.86 -11.76 -4.18
N THR A 12 -13.66 -10.69 -4.28
CA THR A 12 -13.19 -9.32 -4.03
C THR A 12 -12.61 -9.18 -2.61
N ARG A 13 -13.20 -9.88 -1.63
CA ARG A 13 -12.70 -9.92 -0.25
C ARG A 13 -11.36 -10.63 -0.14
N ALA A 14 -11.19 -11.76 -0.82
CA ALA A 14 -9.93 -12.50 -0.83
C ALA A 14 -8.80 -11.64 -1.41
N LEU A 15 -9.03 -11.00 -2.56
CA LEU A 15 -8.06 -10.11 -3.20
C LEU A 15 -7.67 -8.93 -2.31
N ARG A 16 -8.66 -8.30 -1.66
CA ARG A 16 -8.41 -7.21 -0.71
C ARG A 16 -7.60 -7.68 0.49
N ASP A 17 -7.91 -8.83 1.04
CA ASP A 17 -7.23 -9.36 2.22
C ASP A 17 -5.78 -9.77 1.89
N ASP A 18 -5.52 -10.27 0.69
CA ASP A 18 -4.17 -10.57 0.22
C ASP A 18 -3.36 -9.30 -0.07
N ALA A 19 -3.96 -8.28 -0.69
CA ALA A 19 -3.34 -6.97 -0.84
C ALA A 19 -2.96 -6.37 0.52
N ARG A 20 -3.84 -6.48 1.53
CA ARG A 20 -3.55 -6.02 2.90
C ARG A 20 -2.38 -6.75 3.54
N LYS A 21 -2.27 -8.07 3.36
CA LYS A 21 -1.14 -8.86 3.88
C LYS A 21 0.18 -8.43 3.22
N LEU A 22 0.20 -8.23 1.90
CA LEU A 22 1.39 -7.79 1.18
C LEU A 22 1.86 -6.41 1.68
N ILE A 23 0.93 -5.46 1.83
CA ILE A 23 1.24 -4.13 2.37
C ILE A 23 1.71 -4.20 3.84
N ALA A 24 1.10 -5.05 4.67
CA ALA A 24 1.51 -5.24 6.05
C ALA A 24 2.93 -5.81 6.16
N GLY A 25 3.27 -6.80 5.32
CA GLY A 25 4.62 -7.36 5.22
C GLY A 25 5.64 -6.30 4.81
N LEU A 26 5.31 -5.48 3.81
CA LEU A 26 6.18 -4.42 3.33
C LEU A 26 6.41 -3.33 4.40
N GLN A 27 5.36 -2.95 5.12
CA GLN A 27 5.48 -2.03 6.25
C GLN A 27 6.40 -2.59 7.35
N ALA A 28 6.25 -3.87 7.69
CA ALA A 28 7.09 -4.51 8.72
C ALA A 28 8.56 -4.50 8.29
N LYS A 29 8.85 -4.88 7.04
CA LYS A 29 10.18 -4.81 6.44
C LYS A 29 10.79 -3.40 6.54
N TYR A 30 10.06 -2.37 6.12
CA TYR A 30 10.57 -0.99 6.20
C TYR A 30 10.76 -0.50 7.62
N ALA A 31 9.88 -0.87 8.55
CA ALA A 31 10.04 -0.51 9.96
C ALA A 31 11.31 -1.16 10.56
N GLU A 32 11.61 -2.40 10.19
CA GLU A 32 12.82 -3.11 10.60
C GLU A 32 14.08 -2.49 9.98
N GLU A 33 14.12 -2.33 8.66
CA GLU A 33 15.26 -1.77 7.91
C GLU A 33 15.63 -0.35 8.38
N THR A 34 14.63 0.48 8.66
CA THR A 34 14.85 1.86 9.07
C THR A 34 14.97 2.02 10.58
N GLY A 35 14.57 1.02 11.36
CA GLY A 35 14.41 1.11 12.81
C GLY A 35 13.31 2.08 13.25
N ILE A 36 12.35 2.42 12.37
CA ILE A 36 11.25 3.36 12.66
C ILE A 36 9.95 2.58 12.88
N SER A 37 9.64 2.24 14.13
CA SER A 37 8.40 1.53 14.49
C SER A 37 7.12 2.34 14.21
N ALA A 38 7.25 3.67 14.17
CA ALA A 38 6.16 4.58 13.82
C ALA A 38 5.84 4.62 12.31
N LEU A 39 6.64 3.96 11.48
CA LEU A 39 6.44 3.91 10.03
C LEU A 39 5.14 3.20 9.69
N LYS A 40 4.30 3.87 8.89
CA LYS A 40 3.06 3.30 8.38
C LYS A 40 3.00 3.37 6.87
N VAL A 41 2.54 2.30 6.23
CA VAL A 41 2.11 2.35 4.84
C VAL A 41 0.62 2.66 4.83
N ARG A 42 0.24 3.76 4.19
CA ARG A 42 -1.12 4.28 4.09
C ARG A 42 -1.54 4.31 2.62
N HIS A 43 -2.84 4.46 2.40
CA HIS A 43 -3.41 4.63 1.07
C HIS A 43 -4.41 5.79 1.06
N ASN A 44 -4.42 6.59 0.00
CA ASN A 44 -5.53 7.47 -0.33
C ASN A 44 -5.71 7.58 -1.85
N ASN A 45 -6.81 8.19 -2.30
CA ASN A 45 -7.16 8.25 -3.72
C ASN A 45 -6.30 9.22 -4.54
N VAL A 46 -5.46 10.04 -3.91
CA VAL A 46 -4.65 11.07 -4.60
C VAL A 46 -3.21 10.60 -4.78
N LEU A 47 -2.60 10.07 -3.73
CA LEU A 47 -1.20 9.62 -3.71
C LEU A 47 -1.06 8.11 -3.95
N GLY A 48 -2.16 7.35 -3.91
CA GLY A 48 -2.10 5.90 -3.85
C GLY A 48 -1.50 5.42 -2.52
N TYR A 49 -0.71 4.35 -2.58
CA TYR A 49 0.05 3.87 -1.41
C TYR A 49 1.29 4.71 -1.15
N TYR A 50 1.52 5.08 0.10
CA TYR A 50 2.68 5.86 0.54
C TYR A 50 3.11 5.46 1.94
N ILE A 51 4.38 5.73 2.25
CA ILE A 51 4.94 5.63 3.59
C ILE A 51 4.71 6.94 4.32
N GLU A 52 4.30 6.88 5.59
CA GLU A 52 4.09 8.02 6.47
C GLU A 52 4.89 7.82 7.75
N VAL A 53 5.68 8.84 8.12
CA VAL A 53 6.46 8.87 9.36
C VAL A 53 6.34 10.25 10.02
N PRO A 54 6.52 10.36 11.35
CA PRO A 54 6.66 11.65 12.02
C PRO A 54 7.86 12.44 11.46
N PRO A 55 7.84 13.79 11.43
CA PRO A 55 8.87 14.61 10.80
C PRO A 55 10.30 14.31 11.29
N ARG A 56 10.47 14.12 12.60
CA ARG A 56 11.77 13.74 13.21
C ARG A 56 12.37 12.46 12.59
N HIS A 57 11.53 11.51 12.20
CA HIS A 57 11.97 10.28 11.53
C HIS A 57 12.15 10.48 10.02
N GLY A 58 11.37 11.38 9.40
CA GLY A 58 11.49 11.71 7.99
C GLY A 58 12.84 12.34 7.64
N GLU A 59 13.42 13.15 8.54
CA GLU A 59 14.78 13.70 8.37
C GLU A 59 15.85 12.61 8.21
N LYS A 60 15.68 11.46 8.88
CA LYS A 60 16.58 10.29 8.71
C LYS A 60 16.43 9.65 7.33
N LEU A 61 15.22 9.62 6.78
CA LEU A 61 14.94 8.97 5.49
C LEU A 61 15.44 9.75 4.27
N VAL A 62 15.63 11.08 4.41
CA VAL A 62 16.22 11.92 3.35
C VAL A 62 17.74 11.94 3.36
N GLN A 63 18.39 11.22 4.28
CA GLN A 63 19.85 11.13 4.37
C GLN A 63 20.35 9.74 3.92
N PRO A 64 21.59 9.64 3.42
CA PRO A 64 22.20 8.34 3.13
C PRO A 64 22.27 7.44 4.37
N PRO A 65 22.11 6.11 4.23
CA PRO A 65 21.87 5.40 2.96
C PRO A 65 20.40 5.41 2.50
N PHE A 66 19.47 5.87 3.34
CA PHE A 66 18.03 5.74 3.08
C PHE A 66 17.53 6.60 1.92
N SER A 67 18.18 7.73 1.65
CA SER A 67 17.84 8.64 0.53
C SER A 67 17.86 7.99 -0.85
N GLU A 68 18.57 6.86 -1.00
CA GLU A 68 18.61 6.09 -2.27
C GLU A 68 17.34 5.25 -2.48
N THR A 69 16.64 4.90 -1.41
CA THR A 69 15.46 4.03 -1.44
C THR A 69 14.17 4.80 -1.20
N TYR A 70 14.17 5.74 -0.26
CA TYR A 70 12.98 6.47 0.19
C TYR A 70 12.87 7.83 -0.52
N ILE A 71 11.89 7.94 -1.41
CA ILE A 71 11.65 9.12 -2.24
C ILE A 71 10.61 10.00 -1.56
N HIS A 72 11.00 11.21 -1.14
CA HIS A 72 10.09 12.16 -0.50
C HIS A 72 8.97 12.61 -1.46
N ARG A 73 7.73 12.67 -0.95
CA ARG A 73 6.53 13.04 -1.72
C ARG A 73 5.82 14.28 -1.17
N GLN A 74 5.75 14.43 0.14
CA GLN A 74 4.99 15.52 0.77
C GLN A 74 5.39 15.70 2.24
N THR A 75 5.53 16.96 2.68
CA THR A 75 5.63 17.34 4.09
C THR A 75 4.29 17.88 4.57
N MET A 76 3.83 17.40 5.72
CA MET A 76 2.68 17.92 6.47
C MET A 76 3.11 18.35 7.87
N ALA A 77 2.26 19.07 8.59
CA ALA A 77 2.56 19.56 9.94
C ALA A 77 3.02 18.45 10.90
N ASN A 78 2.41 17.26 10.82
CA ASN A 78 2.66 16.14 11.74
C ASN A 78 3.22 14.89 11.06
N ALA A 79 3.56 14.96 9.77
CA ALA A 79 3.99 13.79 9.01
C ALA A 79 4.83 14.16 7.79
N MET A 80 5.77 13.30 7.43
CA MET A 80 6.44 13.31 6.13
C MET A 80 6.07 12.04 5.38
N ARG A 81 5.84 12.18 4.08
CA ARG A 81 5.39 11.11 3.21
C ARG A 81 6.44 10.75 2.18
N PHE A 82 6.60 9.46 1.97
CA PHE A 82 7.60 8.88 1.08
C PHE A 82 6.99 7.79 0.20
N THR A 83 7.70 7.43 -0.86
CA THR A 83 7.46 6.21 -1.63
C THR A 83 8.78 5.48 -1.85
N THR A 84 8.71 4.25 -2.35
CA THR A 84 9.85 3.48 -2.83
C THR A 84 9.47 2.86 -4.18
N THR A 85 10.46 2.44 -4.96
CA THR A 85 10.21 1.70 -6.22
C THR A 85 9.45 0.39 -5.96
N GLU A 86 9.80 -0.32 -4.88
CA GLU A 86 9.12 -1.54 -4.45
C GLU A 86 7.65 -1.30 -4.06
N LEU A 87 7.36 -0.23 -3.30
CA LEU A 87 5.98 0.11 -2.92
C LEU A 87 5.15 0.51 -4.14
N ALA A 88 5.73 1.30 -5.06
CA ALA A 88 5.06 1.69 -6.29
C ALA A 88 4.74 0.47 -7.17
N GLY A 89 5.69 -0.45 -7.31
CA GLY A 89 5.49 -1.70 -8.06
C GLY A 89 4.41 -2.59 -7.43
N LEU A 90 4.42 -2.75 -6.11
CA LEU A 90 3.37 -3.49 -5.40
C LEU A 90 1.99 -2.83 -5.56
N ALA A 91 1.92 -1.50 -5.48
CA ALA A 91 0.68 -0.75 -5.68
C ALA A 91 0.10 -0.95 -7.09
N SER A 92 0.94 -0.92 -8.14
CA SER A 92 0.51 -1.19 -9.52
C SER A 92 -0.09 -2.59 -9.64
N ARG A 93 0.60 -3.61 -9.12
CA ARG A 93 0.14 -5.01 -9.15
C ARG A 93 -1.17 -5.21 -8.40
N ILE A 94 -1.36 -4.53 -7.26
CA ILE A 94 -2.62 -4.56 -6.52
C ILE A 94 -3.74 -3.92 -7.35
N ALA A 95 -3.49 -2.77 -7.98
CA ALA A 95 -4.47 -2.10 -8.82
C ALA A 95 -4.86 -2.93 -10.05
N GLU A 96 -3.89 -3.52 -10.73
CA GLU A 96 -4.12 -4.43 -11.88
C GLU A 96 -4.91 -5.68 -11.48
N ALA A 97 -4.63 -6.26 -10.30
CA ALA A 97 -5.39 -7.40 -9.80
C ALA A 97 -6.84 -7.02 -9.48
N ALA A 98 -7.07 -5.85 -8.87
CA ALA A 98 -8.40 -5.35 -8.58
C ALA A 98 -9.20 -5.03 -9.87
N GLY A 99 -8.54 -4.45 -10.88
CA GLY A 99 -9.16 -4.18 -12.18
C GLY A 99 -9.59 -5.45 -12.90
N ARG A 100 -8.71 -6.45 -12.98
CA ARG A 100 -9.03 -7.75 -13.60
C ARG A 100 -10.17 -8.48 -12.90
N ALA A 101 -10.24 -8.41 -11.57
CA ALA A 101 -11.34 -9.00 -10.82
C ALA A 101 -12.67 -8.34 -11.18
N LEU A 102 -12.70 -7.01 -11.24
CA LEU A 102 -13.89 -6.27 -11.65
C LEU A 102 -14.33 -6.59 -13.09
N GLU A 103 -13.39 -6.73 -14.02
CA GLU A 103 -13.70 -7.13 -15.41
C GLU A 103 -14.34 -8.52 -15.48
N ILE A 104 -13.84 -9.47 -14.70
CA ILE A 104 -14.42 -10.82 -14.59
C ILE A 104 -15.83 -10.76 -13.98
N GLU A 105 -16.01 -9.99 -12.90
CA GLU A 105 -17.31 -9.80 -12.25
C GLU A 105 -18.36 -9.21 -13.23
N LEU A 106 -17.98 -8.20 -14.02
CA LEU A 106 -18.87 -7.61 -15.03
C LEU A 106 -19.22 -8.60 -16.14
N ALA A 107 -18.24 -9.36 -16.63
CA ALA A 107 -18.48 -10.38 -17.66
C ALA A 107 -19.44 -11.49 -17.19
N LEU A 108 -19.40 -11.87 -15.90
CA LEU A 108 -20.31 -12.86 -15.32
C LEU A 108 -21.73 -12.32 -15.05
N PHE A 109 -21.91 -11.00 -14.98
CA PHE A 109 -23.22 -10.37 -14.75
C PHE A 109 -24.00 -10.11 -16.04
N ASP A 110 -23.30 -9.92 -17.16
CA ASP A 110 -23.90 -9.68 -18.48
C ASP A 110 -24.40 -10.98 -19.17
N ASP A 111 -24.10 -12.16 -18.62
CA ASP A 111 -24.59 -13.49 -19.04
C ASP A 111 -25.80 -13.96 -18.19
#